data_AF-A0A317EYL1-F1
#
_entry.id   AF-A0A317EYL1-F1
#
_cell.length_a   1.000
_cell.length_b   1.000
_cell.length_c   1.000
_cell.angle_alpha   90.00
_cell.angle_beta   90.00
_cell.angle_gamma   90.00
#
_symmetry.space_group_name_H-M   'P 1'
#
loop_
_entity.id
_entity.type
_entity.pdbx_description
1 polymer ?
#
loop_
_entity_poly.entity_id
_entity_poly.type
_entity_poly.pdbx_seq_one_letter_code
_entity_poly.pdbx_strand_id
1 'polypeptide(L)' 'MKSHERLKMTMDQLKISQEILSSDSGVSQPTIHRMIKGTQNLNFKVLNVLRNKYKVDLNIFFEQK' A
#
# COMPACT_ATOMS: atom_id res chain seq x y z
N MET A 1 -8.35 -12.55 2.52
CA MET A 1 -8.27 -11.11 2.13
C MET A 1 -7.13 -10.93 1.14
N LYS A 2 -7.39 -10.26 0.02
CA LYS A 2 -6.41 -10.00 -1.04
C LYS A 2 -5.47 -8.85 -0.65
N SER A 3 -4.30 -8.80 -1.26
CA SER A 3 -3.25 -7.83 -0.91
C SER A 3 -3.67 -6.37 -1.09
N HIS A 4 -4.56 -6.06 -2.06
CA HIS A 4 -5.09 -4.72 -2.25
C HIS A 4 -6.09 -4.29 -1.16
N GLU A 5 -6.90 -5.22 -0.65
CA GLU A 5 -7.82 -4.96 0.46
C GLU A 5 -7.02 -4.66 1.73
N ARG A 6 -5.93 -5.41 1.94
CA ARG A 6 -4.98 -5.17 3.02
C ARG A 6 -4.29 -3.81 2.89
N LEU A 7 -3.88 -3.43 1.67
CA LEU A 7 -3.30 -2.10 1.43
C LEU A 7 -4.28 -1.00 1.82
N LYS A 8 -5.54 -1.12 1.39
CA LYS A 8 -6.59 -0.17 1.76
C LYS A 8 -6.74 -0.08 3.28
N MET A 9 -6.87 -1.23 3.96
CA MET A 9 -7.02 -1.26 5.42
C MET A 9 -5.82 -0.67 6.16
N THR A 10 -4.59 -0.97 5.73
CA THR A 10 -3.39 -0.37 6.30
C THR A 10 -3.38 1.15 6.14
N MET A 11 -3.76 1.66 4.96
CA MET A 11 -3.87 3.09 4.74
C MET A 11 -4.94 3.73 5.63
N ASP A 12 -6.11 3.10 5.77
CA ASP A 12 -7.20 3.59 6.62
C ASP A 12 -6.79 3.61 8.11
N GLN A 13 -6.14 2.55 8.60
CA GLN A 13 -5.66 2.43 9.99
C GLN A 13 -4.61 3.49 10.33
N LEU A 14 -3.68 3.73 9.41
CA LEU A 14 -2.61 4.70 9.58
C LEU A 14 -3.03 6.13 9.18
N LYS A 15 -4.28 6.31 8.72
CA LYS A 15 -4.83 7.57 8.21
C LYS A 15 -3.96 8.20 7.11
N ILE A 16 -3.41 7.36 6.23
CA ILE A 16 -2.56 7.77 5.11
C ILE A 16 -3.42 7.96 3.86
N SER A 17 -3.40 9.16 3.28
CA SER A 17 -4.07 9.42 2.01
C SER A 17 -3.26 8.86 0.82
N GLN A 18 -3.93 8.67 -0.32
CA GLN A 18 -3.26 8.25 -1.57
C GLN A 18 -2.19 9.26 -2.00
N GLU A 19 -2.41 10.55 -1.72
CA GLU A 19 -1.48 11.63 -2.05
C GLU A 19 -0.21 11.58 -1.20
N ILE A 20 -0.35 11.35 0.12
CA ILE A 20 0.79 11.18 1.02
C ILE A 20 1.62 9.97 0.59
N LEU A 21 0.96 8.82 0.37
CA LEU A 21 1.67 7.60 -0.05
C LEU A 21 2.31 7.77 -1.43
N SER A 22 1.71 8.54 -2.32
CA SER A 22 2.24 8.89 -3.64
C SER A 22 3.52 9.70 -3.51
N SER A 23 3.48 10.75 -2.68
CA SER A 23 4.63 11.60 -2.40
C SER A 23 5.78 10.79 -1.80
N ASP A 24 5.49 9.98 -0.78
CA ASP A 24 6.52 9.22 -0.05
C ASP A 24 7.17 8.12 -0.88
N SER A 25 6.41 7.46 -1.76
CA SER A 25 6.92 6.35 -2.58
C SER A 25 7.47 6.78 -3.93
N GLY A 26 7.21 8.03 -4.35
CA GLY A 26 7.49 8.52 -5.70
C GLY A 26 6.69 7.76 -6.77
N VAL A 27 5.61 7.08 -6.39
CA VAL A 27 4.69 6.38 -7.30
C VAL A 27 3.47 7.26 -7.49
N SER A 28 3.03 7.45 -8.74
CA SER A 28 1.91 8.36 -9.02
C SER A 28 0.61 7.95 -8.32
N GLN A 29 -0.17 8.95 -7.90
CA GLN A 29 -1.47 8.73 -7.24
C GLN A 29 -2.42 7.82 -8.04
N PRO A 30 -2.55 7.93 -9.38
CA PRO A 30 -3.38 6.99 -10.15
C PRO A 30 -2.91 5.54 -10.06
N THR A 31 -1.60 5.33 -9.91
CA THR A 31 -1.02 4.00 -9.73
C THR A 31 -1.38 3.43 -8.37
N ILE A 32 -1.29 4.24 -7.31
CA ILE A 32 -1.74 3.85 -5.97
C ILE A 32 -3.24 3.56 -5.96
N HIS A 33 -4.04 4.37 -6.65
CA HIS A 33 -5.47 4.14 -6.80
C HIS A 33 -5.76 2.75 -7.41
N ARG A 34 -5.08 2.40 -8.52
CA ARG A 34 -5.21 1.08 -9.15
C ARG A 34 -4.76 -0.06 -8.23
N MET A 35 -3.71 0.16 -7.43
CA MET A 35 -3.28 -0.81 -6.42
C MET A 35 -4.35 -1.05 -5.37
N ILE A 36 -4.99 0.00 -4.84
CA ILE A 36 -6.07 -0.11 -3.84
C ILE A 36 -7.31 -0.80 -4.45
N LYS A 37 -7.61 -0.52 -5.72
CA LYS A 37 -8.72 -1.17 -6.45
C LYS A 37 -8.41 -2.61 -6.89
N GLY A 38 -7.18 -3.08 -6.70
CA GLY A 38 -6.76 -4.42 -7.11
C GLY A 38 -6.64 -4.61 -8.62
N THR A 39 -6.66 -3.54 -9.41
CA THR A 39 -6.43 -3.59 -10.88
C THR A 39 -4.94 -3.53 -11.23
N GLN A 40 -4.09 -3.30 -10.24
CA GLN A 40 -2.63 -3.35 -10.36
C GLN A 40 -2.02 -4.03 -9.13
N ASN A 41 -0.93 -4.77 -9.34
CA ASN A 41 -0.17 -5.40 -8.26
C ASN A 41 0.55 -4.37 -7.37
N LEU A 42 0.88 -4.77 -6.14
CA LEU A 42 1.62 -3.93 -5.20
C LEU A 42 3.00 -3.56 -5.74
N ASN A 43 3.34 -2.28 -5.66
CA ASN A 43 4.64 -1.77 -6.09
C ASN A 43 5.68 -1.91 -4.96
N PHE A 44 6.89 -2.37 -5.29
CA PHE A 44 7.98 -2.50 -4.32
C PHE A 44 8.33 -1.18 -3.61
N LYS A 45 8.30 -0.03 -4.29
CA LYS A 45 8.54 1.28 -3.67
C LYS A 45 7.50 1.59 -2.59
N VAL A 46 6.23 1.26 -2.85
CA VAL A 46 5.15 1.43 -1.86
C VAL A 46 5.37 0.51 -0.66
N LEU A 47 5.68 -0.77 -0.90
CA LEU A 47 6.01 -1.72 0.17
C LEU A 47 7.20 -1.26 1.01
N ASN A 48 8.25 -0.74 0.37
CA ASN A 48 9.44 -0.22 1.05
C ASN A 48 9.10 0.98 1.95
N VAL A 49 8.23 1.89 1.50
CA VAL A 49 7.74 3.00 2.32
C VAL A 49 6.91 2.52 3.50
N LEU A 50 5.97 1.61 3.26
CA LEU A 50 5.13 1.03 4.31
C LEU A 50 5.99 0.36 5.40
N ARG A 51 7.03 -0.39 5.01
CA ARG A 51 7.96 -1.02 5.95
C ARG A 51 8.83 0.00 6.69
N ASN A 52 9.52 0.88 5.97
CA ASN A 52 10.59 1.68 6.55
C ASN A 52 10.07 2.92 7.28
N LYS A 53 9.09 3.62 6.70
CA LYS A 53 8.51 4.85 7.25
C LYS A 53 7.40 4.54 8.24
N TYR A 54 6.49 3.65 7.87
CA TYR A 54 5.28 3.36 8.65
C TYR A 54 5.37 2.11 9.52
N LYS A 55 6.50 1.40 9.48
CA LYS A 55 6.77 0.19 10.30
C LYS A 55 5.71 -0.91 10.13
N VAL A 56 5.09 -0.99 8.95
CA VAL A 56 4.11 -2.02 8.61
C VAL A 56 4.82 -3.35 8.38
N ASP A 57 4.32 -4.42 8.99
CA ASP A 57 4.76 -5.78 8.65
C ASP A 57 4.27 -6.14 7.24
N LEU A 58 5.20 -6.43 6.33
CA LEU A 58 4.87 -6.77 4.95
C LEU A 58 4.27 -8.17 4.81
N ASN A 59 4.47 -9.06 5.79
CA ASN A 59 3.96 -10.42 5.74
C ASN A 59 2.43 -10.43 5.59
N ILE A 60 1.75 -9.42 6.16
CA ILE A 60 0.30 -9.29 6.04
C ILE A 60 -0.13 -9.30 4.57
N PHE A 61 0.63 -8.73 3.63
CA PHE A 61 0.25 -8.64 2.22
C PHE A 61 0.41 -9.96 1.44
N PHE A 62 1.15 -10.93 2.00
CA PHE A 62 1.51 -12.19 1.33
C PHE A 62 0.94 -13.43 2.04
N GLU A 63 0.38 -13.29 3.24
CA GLU A 63 -0.29 -14.39 3.92
C GLU A 63 -1.49 -14.91 3.11
N GLN A 64 -1.31 -16.12 2.57
CA GLN A 64 -2.38 -16.94 2.01
C GLN A 64 -3.09 -17.67 3.17
N LYS A 65 -4.28 -17.22 3.52
CA LYS A 65 -5.29 -18.03 4.21
C LYS A 65 -6.55 -18.05 3.37
#